data_AF-A0A959ACI7-F1
#
_entry.id   AF-A0A959ACI7-F1
#
_cell.length_a   1.000
_cell.length_b   1.000
_cell.length_c   1.000
_cell.angle_alpha   90.00
_cell.angle_beta   90.00
_cell.angle_gamma   90.00
#
_symmetry.space_group_name_H-M   'P 1'
#
loop_
_entity.id
_entity.type
_entity.pdbx_description
1 polymer ?
#
loop_
_entity_poly.entity_id
_entity_poly.type
_entity_poly.pdbx_seq_one_letter_code
_entity_poly.pdbx_strand_id
1 'polypeptide(L)'
;MMSDNERERMLKWCLGIRKQGRLKYSLIHGMLFGFMIFLINALIDLFDMSFFEAFLSKRALFSLAFLLVTLVIAHATFFWWNNERMLKKLLKEEE
;
A
#
# COMPACT_ATOMS: atom_id res chain seq x y z
N MET A 1 4.24 -26.54 8.89
CA MET A 1 3.03 -26.73 8.08
C MET A 1 1.98 -25.78 8.61
N MET A 2 1.31 -25.04 7.74
CA MET A 2 0.19 -24.17 8.14
C MET A 2 -1.02 -25.05 8.45
N SER A 3 -1.83 -24.70 9.46
CA SER A 3 -3.03 -25.47 9.77
C SER A 3 -4.12 -25.27 8.70
N ASP A 4 -5.00 -26.26 8.52
CA ASP A 4 -6.08 -26.19 7.51
C ASP A 4 -7.00 -24.98 7.71
N ASN A 5 -7.28 -24.62 8.97
CA ASN A 5 -8.07 -23.43 9.32
C ASN A 5 -7.37 -22.11 8.93
N GLU A 6 -6.04 -22.03 9.08
CA GLU A 6 -5.27 -20.86 8.64
C GLU A 6 -5.23 -20.77 7.11
N ARG A 7 -5.14 -21.92 6.43
CA ARG A 7 -5.19 -22.02 4.96
C ARG A 7 -6.49 -21.49 4.40
N GLU A 8 -7.61 -21.97 4.90
CA GLU A 8 -8.93 -21.57 4.42
C GLU A 8 -9.18 -20.06 4.63
N ARG A 9 -8.76 -19.53 5.78
CA ARG A 9 -8.80 -18.08 6.05
C ARG A 9 -7.97 -17.28 5.05
N MET A 10 -6.74 -17.71 4.78
CA MET A 10 -5.86 -17.03 3.82
C MET A 10 -6.41 -17.11 2.39
N LEU A 11 -6.98 -18.25 2.00
CA LEU A 11 -7.62 -18.42 0.69
C LEU A 11 -8.80 -17.45 0.53
N LYS A 12 -9.70 -17.41 1.52
CA LYS A 12 -10.84 -16.47 1.57
C LYS A 12 -10.38 -15.02 1.49
N TRP A 13 -9.33 -14.66 2.20
CA TRP A 13 -8.75 -13.32 2.16
C TRP A 13 -8.18 -12.97 0.77
N CYS A 14 -7.40 -13.87 0.16
CA CYS A 14 -6.81 -13.65 -1.17
C CYS A 14 -7.88 -13.47 -2.26
N LEU A 15 -8.93 -14.30 -2.21
CA LEU A 15 -10.08 -14.22 -3.10
C LEU A 15 -10.88 -12.94 -2.87
N GLY A 16 -11.02 -12.52 -1.62
CA GLY A 16 -11.64 -11.25 -1.24
C GLY A 16 -10.93 -10.05 -1.87
N ILE A 17 -9.59 -10.00 -1.80
CA ILE A 17 -8.78 -8.95 -2.44
C ILE A 17 -8.94 -8.98 -3.95
N ARG A 18 -8.90 -10.17 -4.56
CA ARG A 18 -9.09 -10.32 -6.01
C ARG A 18 -10.46 -9.81 -6.47
N LYS A 19 -11.51 -10.07 -5.69
CA LYS A 19 -12.88 -9.60 -5.96
C LYS A 19 -13.03 -8.08 -5.82
N GLN A 20 -12.31 -7.45 -4.88
CA GLN A 20 -12.30 -5.99 -4.76
C GLN A 20 -11.62 -5.29 -5.94
N GLY A 21 -10.74 -6.01 -6.65
CA GLY A 21 -10.03 -5.53 -7.82
C GLY A 21 -8.79 -4.71 -7.45
N ARG A 22 -7.77 -4.82 -8.30
CA ARG A 22 -6.44 -4.23 -8.08
C ARG A 22 -6.51 -2.74 -7.76
N LEU A 23 -7.25 -1.96 -8.55
CA LEU A 23 -7.27 -0.50 -8.41
C LEU A 23 -7.90 -0.03 -7.10
N LYS A 24 -9.03 -0.59 -6.69
CA LYS A 24 -9.76 -0.16 -5.49
C LYS A 24 -8.95 -0.42 -4.21
N TYR A 25 -8.41 -1.63 -4.09
CA TYR A 25 -7.56 -2.01 -2.95
C TYR A 25 -6.31 -1.12 -2.86
N SER A 26 -5.70 -0.86 -4.02
CA SER A 26 -4.47 -0.09 -4.12
C SER A 26 -4.65 1.39 -3.80
N LEU A 27 -5.75 1.98 -4.24
CA LEU A 27 -6.08 3.38 -3.94
C LEU A 27 -6.24 3.57 -2.43
N ILE A 28 -7.03 2.73 -1.77
CA ILE A 28 -7.32 2.87 -0.33
C ILE A 28 -6.04 2.71 0.50
N HIS A 29 -5.28 1.64 0.30
CA HIS A 29 -4.11 1.35 1.14
C HIS A 29 -2.85 2.10 0.71
N GLY A 30 -2.68 2.31 -0.59
CA GLY A 30 -1.57 3.08 -1.13
C GLY A 30 -1.63 4.55 -0.76
N MET A 31 -2.82 5.16 -0.72
CA MET A 31 -2.96 6.56 -0.31
C MET A 31 -2.61 6.73 1.17
N LEU A 32 -3.08 5.82 2.04
CA LEU A 32 -2.77 5.85 3.46
C LEU A 32 -1.26 5.73 3.71
N PHE A 33 -0.60 4.81 3.00
CA PHE A 33 0.85 4.62 3.12
C PHE A 33 1.64 5.82 2.60
N GLY A 34 1.24 6.36 1.44
CA GLY A 34 1.87 7.56 0.87
C GLY A 34 1.73 8.79 1.77
N PHE A 35 0.57 8.94 2.42
CA PHE A 35 0.33 10.00 3.39
C PHE A 35 1.23 9.86 4.62
N MET A 36 1.41 8.64 5.15
CA MET A 36 2.32 8.39 6.28
C MET A 36 3.78 8.75 5.95
N ILE A 37 4.27 8.38 4.76
CA ILE A 37 5.63 8.74 4.34
C ILE A 37 5.79 10.25 4.19
N PHE A 38 4.81 10.93 3.60
CA PHE A 38 4.83 12.39 3.53
C PHE A 38 4.88 13.01 4.92
N LEU A 39 4.04 12.55 5.86
CA LEU A 39 4.01 13.06 7.21
C LEU A 39 5.38 12.92 7.90
N ILE A 40 6.05 11.79 7.72
CA ILE A 40 7.41 11.56 8.26
C ILE A 40 8.40 12.54 7.64
N ASN A 41 8.39 12.71 6.31
CA ASN A 41 9.31 13.64 5.64
C ASN A 41 9.06 15.10 6.09
N ALA A 42 7.80 15.52 6.18
CA ALA A 42 7.46 16.88 6.60
C ALA A 42 7.77 17.13 8.09
N LEU A 43 7.72 16.10 8.95
CA LEU A 43 8.21 16.16 10.33
C LEU A 43 9.73 16.28 10.42
N ILE A 44 10.47 15.66 9.49
CA ILE A 44 11.93 15.82 9.38
C ILE A 44 12.26 17.24 8.91
N ASP A 45 11.57 17.74 7.88
CA ASP A 45 11.79 19.09 7.34
C ASP A 45 11.50 20.20 8.38
N LEU A 46 10.64 19.93 9.36
CA LEU A 46 10.33 20.80 10.49
C LEU A 46 11.53 21.10 11.40
N PHE A 47 12.59 20.28 11.37
CA PHE A 47 13.82 20.56 12.11
C PHE A 47 14.62 21.70 11.50
N ASP A 48 14.50 21.91 10.19
CA ASP A 48 15.31 22.88 9.43
C ASP A 48 14.48 24.05 8.87
N MET A 49 13.16 23.91 8.78
CA MET A 49 12.27 24.89 8.13
C MET A 49 11.02 25.18 8.96
N SER A 50 10.33 26.28 8.63
CA SER A 50 9.06 26.61 9.28
C SER A 50 7.94 25.64 8.89
N PHE A 51 6.92 25.48 9.75
CA PHE A 51 5.75 24.63 9.48
C PHE A 51 5.12 24.92 8.11
N PHE A 52 5.03 26.20 7.73
CA PHE A 52 4.45 26.60 6.45
C PHE A 52 5.29 26.13 5.26
N GLU A 53 6.61 26.16 5.37
CA GLU A 53 7.51 25.69 4.31
C GLU A 53 7.49 24.17 4.18
N ALA A 54 7.47 23.46 5.31
CA ALA A 54 7.47 22.00 5.36
C ALA A 54 6.14 21.37 4.88
N PHE A 55 4.98 21.97 5.19
CA PHE A 55 3.67 21.36 4.89
C PHE A 55 2.87 22.07 3.80
N LEU A 56 3.01 23.39 3.67
CA LEU A 56 2.08 24.22 2.89
C LEU A 56 2.74 24.92 1.69
N SER A 57 4.04 24.75 1.50
CA SER A 57 4.72 25.28 0.32
C SER A 57 4.24 24.56 -0.94
N LYS A 58 4.25 25.28 -2.08
CA LYS A 58 3.93 24.69 -3.39
C LYS A 58 4.82 23.49 -3.70
N ARG A 59 6.08 23.53 -3.25
CA ARG A 59 7.04 22.42 -3.39
C ARG A 59 6.62 21.22 -2.54
N ALA A 60 6.26 21.43 -1.28
CA ALA A 60 5.77 20.36 -0.40
C ALA A 60 4.50 19.71 -0.94
N LEU A 61 3.55 20.50 -1.45
CA LEU A 61 2.32 19.98 -2.07
C LEU A 61 2.59 19.14 -3.32
N PHE A 62 3.54 19.58 -4.17
CA PHE A 62 3.93 18.80 -5.35
C PHE A 62 4.64 17.50 -4.95
N SER A 63 5.57 17.55 -3.99
CA SER A 63 6.23 16.37 -3.44
C SER A 63 5.24 15.40 -2.81
N LEU A 64 4.25 15.90 -2.05
CA LEU A 64 3.16 15.09 -1.49
C LEU A 64 2.38 14.38 -2.60
N ALA A 65 1.92 15.11 -3.61
CA ALA A 65 1.15 14.53 -4.71
C ALA A 65 1.96 13.48 -5.47
N PHE A 66 3.23 13.77 -5.76
CA PHE A 66 4.12 12.84 -6.45
C PHE A 66 4.39 11.57 -5.63
N LEU A 67 4.69 11.72 -4.34
CA LEU A 67 4.90 10.61 -3.41
C LEU A 67 3.63 9.77 -3.28
N LEU A 68 2.46 10.40 -3.10
CA LEU A 68 1.18 9.70 -3.03
C LEU A 68 0.92 8.86 -4.28
N VAL A 69 1.05 9.44 -5.48
CA VAL A 69 0.82 8.71 -6.72
C VAL A 69 1.82 7.56 -6.89
N THR A 70 3.10 7.82 -6.67
CA THR A 70 4.17 6.82 -6.82
C THR A 70 3.99 5.67 -5.83
N LEU A 71 3.70 5.98 -4.57
CA LEU A 71 3.52 4.98 -3.52
C LEU A 71 2.22 4.21 -3.67
N VAL A 72 1.15 4.84 -4.14
CA VAL A 72 -0.08 4.15 -4.53
C VAL A 72 0.21 3.10 -5.59
N ILE A 73 0.91 3.47 -6.67
CA ILE A 73 1.22 2.56 -7.78
C ILE A 73 2.18 1.44 -7.34
N ALA A 74 3.22 1.77 -6.57
CA ALA A 74 4.18 0.79 -6.06
C ALA A 74 3.51 -0.21 -5.12
N HIS A 75 2.75 0.29 -4.13
CA HIS A 75 2.01 -0.55 -3.18
C HIS A 75 0.97 -1.40 -3.90
N ALA A 76 0.26 -0.83 -4.88
CA ALA A 76 -0.68 -1.56 -5.73
C ALA A 76 -0.06 -2.80 -6.33
N THR A 77 1.09 -2.59 -6.94
CA THR A 77 1.76 -3.56 -7.78
C THR A 77 2.37 -4.65 -6.93
N PHE A 78 3.08 -4.26 -5.86
CA PHE A 78 3.71 -5.20 -4.93
C PHE A 78 2.68 -6.07 -4.20
N PHE A 79 1.62 -5.46 -3.65
CA PHE A 79 0.63 -6.19 -2.87
C PHE A 79 -0.20 -7.12 -3.75
N TRP A 80 -0.59 -6.67 -4.94
CA TRP A 80 -1.28 -7.51 -5.91
C TRP A 80 -0.41 -8.69 -6.36
N TRP A 81 0.87 -8.45 -6.64
CA TRP A 81 1.82 -9.49 -6.99
C TRP A 81 1.88 -10.55 -5.88
N ASN A 82 2.08 -10.13 -4.64
CA ASN A 82 2.16 -11.06 -3.51
C ASN A 82 0.85 -11.83 -3.30
N ASN A 83 -0.31 -11.18 -3.45
CA ASN A 83 -1.60 -11.85 -3.39
C ASN A 83 -1.73 -12.95 -4.44
N GLU A 84 -1.37 -12.67 -5.70
CA GLU A 84 -1.43 -13.65 -6.78
C GLU A 84 -0.41 -14.78 -6.60
N ARG A 85 0.81 -14.50 -6.11
CA ARG A 85 1.78 -15.55 -5.77
C ARG A 85 1.26 -16.47 -4.67
N MET A 86 0.69 -15.88 -3.62
CA MET A 86 0.16 -16.61 -2.48
C MET A 86 -1.04 -17.46 -2.88
N LEU A 87 -1.97 -16.90 -3.65
CA LEU A 87 -3.13 -17.63 -4.18
C LEU A 87 -2.68 -18.82 -5.05
N LYS A 88 -1.72 -18.63 -5.96
CA LYS A 88 -1.16 -19.72 -6.77
C LYS A 88 -0.53 -20.83 -5.92
N LYS A 89 0.15 -20.47 -4.83
CA LYS A 89 0.75 -21.45 -3.92
C LYS A 89 -0.33 -22.25 -3.18
N LEU A 90 -1.36 -21.57 -2.67
CA LEU A 90 -2.46 -22.22 -1.94
C LEU A 90 -3.28 -23.16 -2.83
N LEU A 91 -3.51 -22.79 -4.09
CA LEU A 91 -4.24 -23.64 -5.06
C LEU A 91 -3.41 -24.84 -5.53
N LYS A 92 -2.09 -24.71 -5.65
CA LYS A 92 -1.20 -25.84 -6.00
C LYS A 92 -1.06 -26.87 -4.88
N GLU A 93 -1.33 -26.49 -3.64
CA GLU A 93 -1.36 -27.42 -2.49
C GLU A 93 -2.73 -28.13 -2.37
N GLU A 94 -3.73 -27.76 -3.19
CA GLU A 94 -5.03 -28.44 -3.29
C GLU A 94 -5.09 -29.54 -4.35
N GLU A 95 -4.20 -29.51 -5.35
CA GLU A 95 -4.04 -30.55 -6.39
C GLU A 95 -3.09 -31.66 -5.95
#